data_AF-A0A7C9B240-F1
#
_entry.id   AF-A0A7C9B240-F1
#
_cell.length_a   1.000
_cell.length_b   1.000
_cell.length_c   1.000
_cell.angle_alpha   90.00
_cell.angle_beta   90.00
_cell.angle_gamma   90.00
#
_symmetry.space_group_name_H-M   'P 1'
#
loop_
_entity.id
_entity.type
_entity.pdbx_description
1 polymer ?
#
loop_
_entity_poly.entity_id
_entity_poly.type
_entity_poly.pdbx_seq_one_letter_code
_entity_poly.pdbx_strand_id
1 'polypeptide(L)'
;SAMHHDTSPDLKVVATKLKDVLGITNTSLKMRKVIVEICDLVACRGACLAAAGIVGILKKLGRDTLKQGEKQKSVIALDGGLYEHYTKFRECMEFTLKELVGDEVAETIIMEHSMDGSGIGAALLAASHSQYPDEEKEEFY
;
A
#
# COMPACT_ATOMS: atom_id res chain seq x y z
N SER A 1 13.30 1.34 -4.13
CA SER A 1 13.76 0.90 -2.79
C SER A 1 15.29 0.80 -2.63
N ALA A 2 16.09 0.60 -3.70
CA ALA A 2 17.54 0.35 -3.56
C ALA A 2 18.33 1.40 -2.74
N MET A 3 18.01 2.69 -2.87
CA MET A 3 18.67 3.76 -2.10
C MET A 3 18.38 3.69 -0.59
N HIS A 4 17.20 3.22 -0.19
CA HIS A 4 16.85 3.01 1.23
C HIS A 4 17.47 1.76 1.86
N HIS A 5 17.87 0.80 1.03
CA HIS A 5 18.56 -0.41 1.49
C HIS A 5 20.07 -0.22 1.54
N ASP A 6 20.57 0.97 1.23
CA ASP A 6 22.00 1.27 1.28
C ASP A 6 22.47 1.45 2.73
N THR A 7 23.00 0.38 3.31
CA THR A 7 23.57 0.38 4.66
C THR A 7 25.08 0.69 4.68
N SER A 8 25.67 1.03 3.53
CA SER A 8 27.10 1.34 3.46
C SER A 8 27.41 2.68 4.13
N PRO A 9 28.54 2.80 4.87
CA PRO A 9 28.90 4.05 5.56
C PRO A 9 29.02 5.26 4.63
N ASP A 10 29.38 5.03 3.37
CA ASP A 10 29.59 6.04 2.35
C ASP A 10 28.41 6.17 1.37
N LEU A 11 27.32 5.41 1.53
CA LEU A 11 26.17 5.38 0.62
C LEU A 11 26.56 5.10 -0.84
N LYS A 12 27.36 4.04 -1.06
CA LYS A 12 27.89 3.66 -2.38
C LYS A 12 26.81 3.25 -3.38
N VAL A 13 25.73 2.64 -2.93
CA VAL A 13 24.60 2.25 -3.79
C VAL A 13 23.88 3.50 -4.26
N VAL A 14 23.67 4.48 -3.36
CA VAL A 14 23.13 5.79 -3.74
C VAL A 14 24.04 6.47 -4.76
N ALA A 15 25.37 6.50 -4.52
CA ALA A 15 26.32 7.07 -5.48
C ALA A 15 26.22 6.41 -6.87
N THR A 16 26.12 5.08 -6.89
CA THR A 16 26.00 4.28 -8.11
C THR A 16 24.70 4.58 -8.83
N LYS A 17 23.56 4.64 -8.12
CA LYS A 17 22.26 4.97 -8.74
C LYS A 17 22.22 6.39 -9.29
N LEU A 18 22.81 7.36 -8.59
CA LEU A 18 22.92 8.73 -9.08
C LEU A 18 23.75 8.82 -10.37
N LYS A 19 24.85 8.07 -10.44
CA LYS A 19 25.67 7.98 -11.65
C LYS A 19 24.95 7.27 -12.79
N ASP A 20 24.50 6.04 -12.56
CA ASP A 20 24.05 5.14 -13.62
C ASP A 20 22.67 5.52 -14.17
N VAL A 21 21.80 6.08 -13.33
CA VAL A 21 20.42 6.44 -13.71
C VAL A 21 20.29 7.92 -14.06
N LEU A 22 20.98 8.81 -13.32
CA LEU A 22 20.81 10.26 -13.46
C LEU A 22 22.05 10.97 -14.05
N GLY A 23 23.15 10.26 -14.30
CA GLY A 23 24.40 10.84 -14.82
C GLY A 23 25.15 11.74 -13.82
N ILE A 24 24.77 11.72 -12.54
CA ILE A 24 25.34 12.61 -11.51
C ILE A 24 26.56 11.94 -10.86
N THR A 25 27.76 12.43 -11.19
CA THR A 25 29.04 11.94 -10.67
C THR A 25 29.62 12.82 -9.56
N ASN A 26 30.70 12.37 -8.90
CA ASN A 26 31.46 13.13 -7.90
C ASN A 26 30.60 13.64 -6.72
N THR A 27 29.59 12.87 -6.33
CA THR A 27 28.71 13.23 -5.21
C THR A 27 29.47 13.20 -3.89
N SER A 28 29.21 14.17 -3.02
CA SER A 28 29.73 14.15 -1.64
C SER A 28 28.84 13.27 -0.75
N LEU A 29 29.39 12.75 0.35
CA LEU A 29 28.59 12.00 1.33
C LEU A 29 27.42 12.83 1.87
N LYS A 30 27.63 14.13 2.11
CA LYS A 30 26.58 15.06 2.55
C LYS A 30 25.43 15.13 1.54
N MET A 31 25.73 15.25 0.25
CA MET A 31 24.72 15.26 -0.81
C MET A 31 23.94 13.94 -0.84
N ARG A 32 24.63 12.79 -0.73
CA ARG A 32 23.97 11.48 -0.74
C ARG A 32 23.02 11.29 0.45
N LYS A 33 23.39 11.76 1.65
CA LYS A 33 22.51 11.74 2.82
C LYS A 33 21.22 12.53 2.60
N VAL A 34 21.34 13.76 2.09
CA VAL A 34 20.16 14.59 1.76
C VAL A 34 19.25 13.90 0.74
N ILE A 35 19.83 13.21 -0.25
CA ILE A 35 19.04 12.48 -1.25
C ILE A 35 18.27 11.31 -0.61
N VAL A 36 18.87 10.58 0.32
CA VAL A 36 18.18 9.53 1.08
C VAL A 36 17.02 10.12 1.91
N GLU A 37 17.25 11.24 2.60
CA GLU A 37 16.20 11.94 3.36
C GLU A 37 15.04 12.39 2.47
N ILE A 38 15.32 12.91 1.26
CA ILE A 38 14.27 13.24 0.30
C ILE A 38 13.50 11.99 -0.13
N CYS A 39 14.19 10.87 -0.40
CA CYS A 39 13.54 9.61 -0.74
C CYS A 39 12.63 9.13 0.42
N ASP A 40 13.07 9.28 1.67
CA ASP A 40 12.27 8.97 2.87
C ASP A 40 10.99 9.80 2.91
N LEU A 41 11.11 11.12 2.73
CA LEU A 41 9.96 12.03 2.73
C LEU A 41 8.96 11.69 1.63
N VAL A 42 9.43 11.40 0.41
CA VAL A 42 8.57 11.04 -0.71
C VAL A 42 7.85 9.72 -0.45
N ALA A 43 8.57 8.70 0.01
CA ALA A 43 8.00 7.39 0.30
C ALA A 43 6.95 7.48 1.42
N CYS A 44 7.28 8.13 2.53
CA CYS A 44 6.35 8.27 3.65
C CYS A 44 5.13 9.11 3.29
N ARG A 45 5.28 10.21 2.54
CA ARG A 45 4.13 11.00 2.09
C ARG A 45 3.18 10.16 1.24
N GLY A 46 3.70 9.36 0.31
CA GLY A 46 2.89 8.46 -0.50
C GLY A 46 2.15 7.43 0.35
N ALA A 47 2.85 6.84 1.33
CA ALA A 47 2.30 5.86 2.24
C ALA A 47 1.19 6.45 3.14
N CYS A 48 1.39 7.67 3.67
CA CYS A 48 0.39 8.37 4.47
C CYS A 48 -0.90 8.64 3.69
N LEU A 49 -0.78 9.08 2.44
CA LEU A 49 -1.94 9.36 1.58
C LEU A 49 -2.71 8.07 1.25
N ALA A 50 -2.00 6.98 0.97
CA ALA A 50 -2.62 5.67 0.75
C ALA A 50 -3.36 5.18 2.00
N ALA A 51 -2.72 5.25 3.18
CA ALA A 51 -3.35 4.90 4.46
C ALA A 51 -4.61 5.75 4.73
N ALA A 52 -4.54 7.06 4.49
CA ALA A 52 -5.70 7.95 4.66
C ALA A 52 -6.87 7.56 3.74
N GLY A 53 -6.60 7.16 2.50
CA GLY A 53 -7.61 6.64 1.57
C GLY A 53 -8.29 5.37 2.10
N ILE A 54 -7.51 4.42 2.60
CA ILE A 54 -8.00 3.20 3.23
C ILE A 54 -8.89 3.54 4.43
N VAL A 55 -8.41 4.41 5.32
CA VAL A 55 -9.17 4.84 6.51
C VAL A 55 -10.46 5.54 6.12
N GLY A 56 -10.47 6.32 5.02
CA GLY A 56 -11.68 6.91 4.46
C GLY A 56 -12.74 5.86 4.08
N ILE A 57 -12.33 4.73 3.49
CA ILE A 57 -13.22 3.62 3.16
C ILE A 57 -13.72 2.93 4.44
N LEU A 58 -12.82 2.66 5.41
CA LEU A 58 -13.20 2.07 6.70
C LEU A 58 -14.25 2.93 7.42
N LYS A 59 -14.04 4.25 7.46
CA LYS A 59 -15.00 5.23 7.99
C LYS A 59 -16.34 5.16 7.28
N LYS A 60 -16.33 5.13 5.95
CA LYS A 60 -17.56 5.04 5.15
C LYS A 60 -18.35 3.77 5.44
N LEU A 61 -17.66 2.67 5.74
CA LEU A 61 -18.25 1.37 6.09
C LEU A 61 -18.60 1.25 7.59
N GLY A 62 -18.27 2.25 8.42
CA GLY A 62 -18.44 2.19 9.87
C GLY A 62 -17.57 1.12 10.54
N ARG A 63 -16.38 0.87 9.96
CA ARG A 63 -15.38 -0.11 10.39
C ARG A 63 -14.14 0.53 11.01
N ASP A 64 -14.18 1.85 11.25
CA ASP A 64 -13.14 2.62 11.93
C ASP A 64 -13.35 2.72 13.45
N THR A 65 -14.38 2.06 13.98
CA THR A 65 -14.72 2.06 15.41
C THR A 65 -15.12 0.67 15.87
N LEU A 66 -14.89 0.37 17.14
CA LEU A 66 -15.36 -0.86 17.77
C LEU A 66 -16.81 -0.69 18.22
N LYS A 67 -17.72 -1.51 17.68
CA LYS A 67 -19.09 -1.58 18.18
C LYS A 67 -19.17 -2.57 19.34
N GLN A 68 -19.88 -2.20 20.40
CA GLN A 68 -20.05 -3.06 21.57
C GLN A 68 -20.65 -4.42 21.15
N GLY A 69 -19.92 -5.50 21.43
CA GLY A 69 -20.33 -6.87 21.11
C GLY A 69 -19.88 -7.40 19.74
N GLU A 70 -19.29 -6.58 18.86
CA GLU A 70 -18.85 -6.99 17.53
C GLU A 70 -17.32 -7.01 17.42
N LYS A 71 -16.73 -8.21 17.34
CA LYS A 71 -15.33 -8.39 16.91
C LYS A 71 -15.24 -8.44 15.38
N GLN A 72 -15.62 -7.35 14.72
CA GLN A 72 -15.55 -7.25 13.25
C GLN A 72 -14.09 -7.10 12.81
N LYS A 73 -13.51 -8.16 12.26
CA LYS A 73 -12.18 -8.09 11.62
C LYS A 73 -12.31 -7.58 10.19
N SER A 74 -11.41 -6.69 9.80
CA SER A 74 -11.32 -6.18 8.42
C SER A 74 -9.99 -6.60 7.81
N VAL A 75 -10.03 -7.29 6.68
CA VAL A 75 -8.83 -7.61 5.90
C VAL A 75 -8.78 -6.68 4.70
N ILE A 76 -7.65 -6.00 4.52
CA ILE A 76 -7.37 -5.14 3.38
C ILE A 76 -6.38 -5.89 2.50
N ALA A 77 -6.87 -6.39 1.36
CA ALA A 77 -6.03 -7.01 0.35
C ALA A 77 -5.29 -5.92 -0.44
N LEU A 78 -3.96 -5.99 -0.47
CA LEU A 78 -3.08 -5.05 -1.13
C LEU A 78 -2.30 -5.78 -2.22
N ASP A 79 -2.40 -5.27 -3.45
CA ASP A 79 -1.69 -5.81 -4.61
C ASP A 79 -0.73 -4.73 -5.14
N GLY A 80 0.42 -5.16 -5.67
CA GLY A 80 1.39 -4.32 -6.36
C GLY A 80 2.78 -4.31 -5.73
N GLY A 81 3.78 -4.31 -6.61
CA GLY A 81 5.21 -4.39 -6.24
C GLY A 81 5.71 -3.26 -5.33
N LEU A 82 4.98 -2.15 -5.23
CA LEU A 82 5.29 -1.09 -4.26
C LEU A 82 5.09 -1.58 -2.83
N TYR A 83 3.92 -2.15 -2.52
CA TYR A 83 3.67 -2.71 -1.20
C TYR A 83 4.51 -3.97 -0.97
N GLU A 84 4.73 -4.80 -1.99
CA GLU A 84 5.46 -6.07 -1.91
C GLU A 84 6.98 -5.92 -1.66
N HIS A 85 7.65 -5.00 -2.36
CA HIS A 85 9.12 -4.94 -2.39
C HIS A 85 9.72 -3.68 -1.75
N TYR A 86 8.89 -2.79 -1.21
CA TYR A 86 9.36 -1.55 -0.60
C TYR A 86 8.98 -1.46 0.88
N THR A 87 9.77 -2.13 1.72
CA THR A 87 9.56 -2.24 3.18
C THR A 87 9.27 -0.89 3.86
N LYS A 88 10.06 0.15 3.56
CA LYS A 88 9.85 1.50 4.12
C LYS A 88 8.46 2.08 3.82
N PHE A 89 7.95 1.84 2.61
CA PHE A 89 6.61 2.30 2.22
C PHE A 89 5.54 1.52 3.00
N ARG A 90 5.68 0.20 3.06
CA ARG A 90 4.79 -0.68 3.84
C ARG A 90 4.72 -0.26 5.31
N GLU A 91 5.86 -0.15 5.98
CA GLU A 91 5.94 0.24 7.38
C GLU A 91 5.31 1.62 7.63
N CYS A 92 5.59 2.59 6.76
CA CYS A 92 5.03 3.94 6.91
C CYS A 92 3.51 3.96 6.69
N MET A 93 2.98 3.12 5.80
CA MET A 93 1.55 2.98 5.56
C MET A 93 0.86 2.31 6.74
N GLU A 94 1.43 1.22 7.26
CA GLU A 94 0.90 0.48 8.42
C GLU A 94 0.90 1.33 9.68
N PHE A 95 2.02 2.04 9.92
CA PHE A 95 2.13 3.02 11.01
C PHE A 95 1.09 4.12 10.87
N THR A 96 0.96 4.73 9.69
CA THR A 96 -0.01 5.83 9.49
C THR A 96 -1.45 5.35 9.65
N LEU A 97 -1.78 4.15 9.17
CA LEU A 97 -3.11 3.58 9.35
C LEU A 97 -3.42 3.44 10.83
N LYS A 98 -2.48 2.86 11.59
CA LYS A 98 -2.59 2.68 13.04
C LYS A 98 -2.78 4.01 13.77
N GLU A 99 -1.99 5.03 13.45
CA GLU A 99 -2.12 6.38 14.01
C GLU A 99 -3.50 7.00 13.73
N LEU A 100 -4.08 6.75 12.55
CA LEU A 100 -5.35 7.36 12.14
C LEU A 100 -6.59 6.69 12.75
N VAL A 101 -6.52 5.39 13.09
CA VAL A 101 -7.67 4.62 13.63
C VAL A 101 -7.54 4.34 15.15
N GLY A 102 -6.34 4.48 15.70
CA GLY A 102 -6.03 4.15 17.10
C GLY A 102 -5.67 2.68 17.31
N ASP A 103 -4.95 2.40 18.41
CA ASP A 103 -4.41 1.07 18.72
C ASP A 103 -5.47 -0.04 18.71
N GLU A 104 -6.60 0.17 19.40
CA GLU A 104 -7.63 -0.87 19.57
C GLU A 104 -8.30 -1.27 18.25
N VAL A 105 -8.56 -0.29 17.38
CA VAL A 105 -9.18 -0.54 16.06
C VAL A 105 -8.15 -1.17 15.12
N ALA A 106 -6.89 -0.72 15.17
CA ALA A 106 -5.82 -1.25 14.34
C ALA A 106 -5.61 -2.76 14.54
N GLU A 107 -5.78 -3.28 15.77
CA GLU A 107 -5.71 -4.73 16.05
C GLU A 107 -6.78 -5.56 15.33
N THR A 108 -7.86 -4.92 14.87
CA THR A 108 -8.93 -5.57 14.10
C THR A 108 -8.71 -5.50 12.59
N ILE A 109 -7.70 -4.74 12.14
CA ILE A 109 -7.41 -4.50 10.72
C ILE A 109 -6.15 -5.28 10.35
N ILE A 110 -6.26 -6.11 9.31
CA ILE A 110 -5.15 -6.91 8.79
C ILE A 110 -4.88 -6.44 7.36
N MET A 111 -3.65 -6.01 7.08
CA MET A 111 -3.18 -5.73 5.72
C MET A 111 -2.49 -6.98 5.18
N GLU A 112 -3.00 -7.51 4.08
CA GLU A 112 -2.49 -8.74 3.47
C GLU A 112 -2.07 -8.50 2.02
N HIS A 113 -0.94 -9.07 1.63
CA HIS A 113 -0.50 -9.04 0.25
C HIS A 113 -1.32 -10.02 -0.59
N SER A 114 -1.93 -9.52 -1.67
CA SER A 114 -2.69 -10.31 -2.64
C SER A 114 -1.83 -10.62 -3.87
N MET A 115 -1.76 -11.88 -4.29
CA MET A 115 -0.86 -12.32 -5.36
C MET A 115 -1.42 -12.17 -6.79
N ASP A 116 -2.74 -12.19 -6.97
CA ASP A 116 -3.38 -11.99 -8.27
C ASP A 116 -4.84 -11.57 -8.12
N GLY A 117 -5.07 -10.29 -7.80
CA GLY A 117 -6.43 -9.74 -7.74
C GLY A 117 -7.10 -9.71 -9.11
N SER A 118 -6.31 -9.62 -10.19
CA SER A 118 -6.80 -9.41 -11.55
C SER A 118 -7.36 -10.68 -12.20
N GLY A 119 -6.63 -11.79 -12.15
CA GLY A 119 -7.05 -13.06 -12.73
C GLY A 119 -8.12 -13.74 -11.89
N ILE A 120 -7.85 -13.94 -10.60
CA ILE A 120 -8.81 -14.59 -9.67
C ILE A 120 -10.09 -13.76 -9.55
N GLY A 121 -9.97 -12.44 -9.41
CA GLY A 121 -11.11 -11.55 -9.31
C GLY A 121 -12.01 -11.60 -10.56
N ALA A 122 -11.41 -11.56 -11.76
CA ALA A 122 -12.16 -11.68 -13.01
C ALA A 122 -12.87 -13.04 -13.14
N ALA A 123 -12.21 -14.13 -12.78
CA ALA A 123 -12.81 -15.47 -12.81
C ALA A 123 -13.97 -15.60 -11.82
N LEU A 124 -13.82 -15.09 -10.59
CA LEU A 124 -14.88 -15.10 -9.59
C LEU A 124 -16.10 -14.27 -10.02
N LEU A 125 -15.87 -13.11 -10.62
CA LEU A 125 -16.94 -12.26 -11.18
C LEU A 125 -17.68 -12.95 -12.33
N ALA A 126 -16.95 -13.61 -13.24
CA ALA A 126 -17.59 -14.36 -14.34
C ALA A 126 -18.41 -15.54 -13.80
N ALA A 127 -17.87 -16.28 -12.82
CA ALA A 127 -18.57 -17.40 -12.20
C ALA A 127 -19.82 -16.96 -11.43
N SER A 128 -19.76 -15.86 -10.66
CA SER A 128 -20.94 -15.35 -9.94
C SER A 128 -22.03 -14.87 -10.88
N HIS A 129 -21.68 -14.31 -12.03
CA HIS A 129 -22.65 -13.92 -13.05
C HIS A 129 -23.29 -15.13 -13.74
N SER A 130 -22.54 -16.22 -13.97
CA SER A 130 -23.09 -17.44 -14.59
C SER A 130 -24.19 -18.16 -13.78
N GLN A 131 -24.30 -17.87 -12.48
CA GLN A 131 -25.33 -18.41 -11.60
C GLN A 131 -26.66 -17.64 -11.70
N TYR A 132 -26.67 -16.47 -12.35
CA TYR A 132 -27.87 -15.74 -12.72
C TYR A 132 -28.06 -15.90 -14.22
N PRO A 133 -28.81 -16.92 -14.70
CA PRO A 133 -29.21 -16.95 -16.11
C PRO A 133 -29.93 -15.64 -16.40
N ASP A 134 -29.55 -14.97 -17.49
CA ASP A 134 -30.15 -13.72 -17.93
C ASP A 134 -31.66 -13.81 -17.78
N GLU A 135 -32.25 -13.00 -16.90
CA GLU A 135 -33.70 -12.80 -16.89
C GLU A 135 -34.04 -12.27 -18.28
N GLU A 136 -34.60 -13.15 -19.12
CA GLU A 136 -35.02 -12.85 -20.48
C GLU A 136 -35.82 -11.57 -20.44
N LYS A 137 -35.32 -10.55 -21.14
CA LYS A 137 -36.05 -9.30 -21.35
C LYS A 137 -37.40 -9.67 -21.92
N GLU A 138 -38.46 -9.53 -21.12
CA GLU A 138 -39.84 -9.51 -21.62
C GLU A 138 -39.91 -8.38 -22.65
N GLU A 139 -39.84 -8.75 -23.93
CA GLU A 139 -40.26 -7.91 -25.04
C GLU A 139 -41.76 -7.67 -24.89
N PHE A 140 -42.11 -6.54 -24.28
CA PHE A 140 -43.46 -6.01 -24.33
C PHE A 140 -43.67 -5.39 -25.73
N TYR A 141 -44.60 -5.98 -26.48
CA TYR A 141 -45.03 -5.63 -27.84
C TYR A 141 -45.43 -4.14 -28.01
#